data_AF-A0A0L8GF90-F1
#
_entry.id   AF-A0A0L8GF90-F1
#
_cell.length_a   1.000
_cell.length_b   1.000
_cell.length_c   1.000
_cell.angle_alpha   90.00
_cell.angle_beta   90.00
_cell.angle_gamma   90.00
#
_symmetry.space_group_name_H-M   'P 1'
#
loop_
_entity.id
_entity.type
_entity.pdbx_description
1 polymer ?
#
loop_
_entity_poly.entity_id
_entity_poly.type
_entity_poly.pdbx_seq_one_letter_code
_entity_poly.pdbx_strand_id
1 'polypeptide(L)' 'IIERRIVDGNVISLHRYPANVAIRRIWLQRSRLVRKDSVYTANSQMCSQHFVNFNGLSKDHPLPSVFPNKVFKIS' A
#
# COMPACT_ATOMS: atom_id res chain seq x y z
N ILE A 1 1.05 -12.51 -6.83
CA ILE A 1 2.47 -12.65 -6.39
C ILE A 1 2.71 -11.60 -5.34
N ILE A 2 3.05 -12.02 -4.13
CA ILE A 2 3.48 -11.13 -3.04
C ILE A 2 5.00 -11.17 -3.05
N GLU A 3 5.63 -10.04 -3.34
CA GLU A 3 7.09 -9.91 -3.27
C GLU A 3 7.47 -9.56 -1.83
N ARG A 4 8.60 -10.05 -1.33
CA ARG A 4 9.11 -9.70 0.01
C ARG A 4 10.36 -8.83 -0.14
N ARG A 5 10.46 -7.77 0.66
CA ARG A 5 11.66 -6.94 0.76
C ARG A 5 12.01 -6.68 2.21
N ILE A 6 13.29 -6.47 2.48
CA ILE A 6 13.75 -6.01 3.79
C ILE A 6 13.81 -4.48 3.74
N VAL A 7 13.14 -3.82 4.68
CA VAL A 7 13.15 -2.36 4.88
C VAL A 7 13.45 -2.12 6.34
N ASP A 8 14.51 -1.38 6.65
CA ASP A 8 14.96 -1.09 8.02
C ASP A 8 15.09 -2.34 8.91
N GLY A 9 15.61 -3.45 8.33
CA GLY A 9 15.74 -4.74 9.02
C GLY A 9 14.45 -5.56 9.16
N ASN A 10 13.31 -5.03 8.71
CA ASN A 10 12.02 -5.71 8.78
C ASN A 10 11.63 -6.32 7.43
N VAL A 11 11.06 -7.53 7.46
CA VAL A 11 10.50 -8.17 6.26
C VAL A 11 9.12 -7.58 5.98
N ILE A 12 9.00 -6.87 4.87
CA ILE A 12 7.77 -6.27 4.36
C ILE A 12 7.33 -7.03 3.10
N SER A 13 6.04 -7.37 3.02
CA SER A 13 5.42 -7.84 1.78
C SER A 13 4.94 -6.67 0.92
N LEU A 14 5.18 -6.76 -0.39
CA LEU A 14 4.71 -5.81 -1.39
C LEU A 14 3.50 -6.38 -2.11
N HIS A 15 2.40 -5.65 -2.01
CA HIS A 15 1.12 -6.01 -2.60
C HIS A 15 0.86 -5.16 -3.84
N ARG A 16 0.63 -5.80 -4.98
CA ARG A 16 0.23 -5.10 -6.20
C ARG A 16 -1.17 -4.50 -6.04
N TYR A 17 -1.42 -3.40 -6.73
CA TYR A 17 -2.77 -2.82 -6.78
C TYR A 17 -3.77 -3.81 -7.38
N PRO A 18 -5.02 -3.83 -6.87
CA PRO A 18 -6.03 -4.75 -7.36
C PRO A 18 -6.41 -4.47 -8.81
N ALA A 19 -6.79 -5.53 -9.53
CA ALA A 19 -7.31 -5.43 -10.89
C ALA A 19 -8.66 -4.70 -10.94
N ASN A 20 -9.48 -4.88 -9.89
CA ASN A 20 -10.76 -4.19 -9.75
C ASN A 20 -10.55 -2.66 -9.69
N VAL A 21 -11.12 -1.97 -10.68
CA VAL A 21 -10.93 -0.53 -10.89
C VAL A 21 -11.47 0.30 -9.72
N ALA A 22 -12.60 -0.08 -9.12
CA ALA A 22 -13.20 0.65 -8.01
C ALA A 22 -12.30 0.59 -6.77
N ILE A 23 -11.84 -0.60 -6.40
CA ILE A 23 -10.94 -0.79 -5.25
C ILE A 23 -9.59 -0.10 -5.51
N ARG A 24 -9.05 -0.22 -6.73
CA ARG A 24 -7.80 0.44 -7.13
C ARG A 24 -7.90 1.96 -7.01
N ARG A 25 -9.02 2.56 -7.42
CA ARG A 25 -9.25 4.01 -7.31
C ARG A 25 -9.18 4.48 -5.85
N ILE A 26 -9.75 3.70 -4.92
CA ILE A 26 -9.70 4.00 -3.49
C ILE A 26 -8.25 3.94 -2.98
N TRP A 27 -7.48 2.92 -3.34
CA TRP A 27 -6.05 2.83 -2.97
C TRP A 27 -5.24 4.02 -3.47
N LEU A 28 -5.51 4.48 -4.69
CA LEU A 28 -4.83 5.64 -5.27
C LEU A 28 -5.21 6.93 -4.56
N GLN A 29 -6.49 7.12 -4.26
CA GLN A 29 -6.95 8.26 -3.45
C GLN A 29 -6.24 8.29 -2.10
N ARG A 30 -6.12 7.15 -1.41
CA ARG A 30 -5.41 7.05 -0.12
C ARG A 30 -3.91 7.30 -0.26
N SER A 31 -3.27 6.78 -1.29
CA SER A 31 -1.82 7.00 -1.52
C SER A 31 -1.50 8.45 -1.82
N ARG A 32 -2.40 9.16 -2.53
CA ARG A 32 -2.29 10.59 -2.81
C ARG A 32 -2.45 11.47 -1.57
N LEU A 33 -2.98 10.96 -0.46
CA LEU A 33 -2.97 11.68 0.82
C LEU A 33 -1.55 11.81 1.39
N VAL A 34 -0.66 10.87 1.08
CA VAL A 34 0.74 10.88 1.54
C VAL A 34 1.67 11.47 0.50
N ARG A 35 1.49 11.11 -0.76
CA ARG A 35 2.30 11.59 -1.87
C ARG A 35 1.38 12.12 -2.96
N LYS A 36 1.14 13.43 -2.95
CA LYS A 36 0.20 14.12 -3.85
C LYS A 36 0.48 13.81 -5.33
N ASP A 37 1.76 13.72 -5.69
CA ASP A 37 2.22 13.46 -7.05
C ASP A 37 2.40 11.96 -7.37
N SER A 38 1.80 11.08 -6.57
CA SER A 38 1.86 9.65 -6.80
C SER A 38 1.13 9.27 -8.10
N VAL A 39 1.91 8.90 -9.10
CA VAL A 39 1.42 8.34 -10.36
C VAL A 39 1.33 6.83 -10.25
N TYR A 40 0.18 6.28 -10.63
CA TYR A 40 -0.03 4.84 -10.72
C TYR A 40 0.60 4.27 -11.97
N THR A 41 1.30 3.15 -11.84
CA THR A 41 1.74 2.29 -12.93
C THR A 41 1.32 0.85 -12.67
N ALA A 42 1.28 0.00 -13.69
CA ALA A 42 0.94 -1.43 -13.53
C ALA A 42 1.89 -2.17 -12.56
N ASN A 43 3.10 -1.65 -12.37
CA ASN A 43 4.11 -2.20 -11.45
C ASN A 43 4.07 -1.56 -10.06
N SER A 44 3.13 -0.64 -9.80
CA SER A 44 3.00 -0.02 -8.49
C SER A 44 2.59 -1.04 -7.44
N GLN A 45 3.22 -0.94 -6.27
CA GLN A 45 3.02 -1.84 -5.13
C GLN A 45 2.82 -1.03 -3.84
N MET A 46 2.24 -1.68 -2.84
CA MET A 46 2.00 -1.13 -1.52
C MET A 46 2.61 -2.06 -0.46
N CYS A 47 3.36 -1.47 0.47
CA CYS A 47 3.92 -2.17 1.62
C CYS A 47 2.81 -2.72 2.52
N SER A 48 3.03 -3.91 3.07
CA SER A 48 2.06 -4.58 3.90
C SER A 48 1.74 -3.84 5.22
N GLN A 49 2.65 -2.97 5.65
CA GLN A 49 2.44 -2.04 6.77
C GLN A 49 1.25 -1.10 6.62
N HIS A 50 0.71 -0.93 5.40
CA HIS A 50 -0.47 -0.11 5.15
C HIS A 50 -1.80 -0.87 5.28
N PHE A 51 -1.77 -2.12 5.74
CA PHE A 51 -2.97 -2.93 5.98
C PHE A 51 -3.06 -3.31 7.46
N VAL A 52 -4.29 -3.44 7.96
CA VAL A 52 -4.59 -3.65 9.40
C VAL A 52 -3.80 -4.81 10.00
N ASN A 53 -3.61 -5.88 9.22
CA ASN A 53 -3.00 -7.12 9.68
C ASN A 53 -1.64 -7.42 9.03
N PHE A 54 -0.98 -6.43 8.40
CA PHE A 54 0.32 -6.62 7.72
C PHE A 54 0.34 -7.70 6.62
N ASN A 55 -0.83 -8.14 6.17
CA ASN A 55 -1.00 -9.30 5.28
C ASN A 55 -1.75 -8.95 3.98
N GLY A 56 -1.98 -7.65 3.72
CA GLY A 56 -2.75 -7.18 2.57
C GLY A 56 -4.25 -7.11 2.85
N LEU A 57 -5.05 -7.11 1.78
CA LEU A 57 -6.50 -7.11 1.88
C LEU A 57 -7.02 -8.43 2.44
N SER A 58 -8.05 -8.35 3.25
CA SER A 58 -8.86 -9.49 3.70
C SER A 58 -10.34 -9.23 3.42
N LYS A 59 -11.20 -10.24 3.57
CA LYS A 59 -12.65 -10.06 3.44
C LYS A 59 -13.18 -9.03 4.45
N ASP A 60 -12.62 -9.03 5.65
CA ASP A 60 -13.01 -8.12 6.74
C ASP A 60 -12.38 -6.73 6.56
N HIS A 61 -11.26 -6.65 5.83
CA HIS A 61 -10.53 -5.40 5.56
C HIS A 61 -10.17 -5.30 4.07
N PRO A 62 -11.13 -4.95 3.21
CA PRO A 62 -10.94 -4.93 1.75
C PRO A 62 -10.20 -3.69 1.26
N LEU A 63 -9.78 -2.80 2.17
CA LEU A 63 -9.06 -1.57 1.87
C LEU A 63 -7.81 -1.45 2.75
N PRO A 64 -6.72 -0.85 2.26
CA PRO A 64 -5.60 -0.49 3.10
C PRO A 64 -6.06 0.47 4.20
N SER A 65 -5.76 0.11 5.45
CA SER A 65 -5.99 0.99 6.59
C SER A 65 -4.93 2.06 6.57
N VAL A 66 -5.28 3.16 5.92
CA VAL A 66 -4.80 4.53 6.17
C VAL A 66 -3.33 4.60 6.56
N PHE A 67 -2.51 5.06 5.61
CA PHE A 67 -1.23 5.68 5.91
C PHE A 67 -1.39 6.60 7.13
N PRO A 68 -0.76 6.31 8.28
CA PRO A 68 -0.82 7.23 9.40
C PRO A 68 -0.34 8.60 8.90
N ASN A 69 -0.99 9.67 9.37
CA ASN A 69 -0.74 11.08 9.03
C ASN A 69 0.69 11.57 9.38
N LYS A 70 1.73 10.73 9.32
CA LYS A 70 3.11 11.08 9.65
C LYS A 70 4.09 10.43 8.68
N VAL A 71 4.49 11.27 7.73
CA VAL A 71 5.81 11.42 7.09
C VAL A 71 6.69 10.15 7.05
N PHE A 72 6.76 9.53 5.87
CA PHE A 72 7.94 8.74 5.51
C PHE A 72 9.05 9.72 5.14
N LYS A 73 9.92 10.07 6.10
CA LYS A 73 11.25 10.57 5.78
C LYS A 73 12.11 9.36 5.45
N ILE A 74 12.65 9.34 4.25
CA ILE A 74 13.81 8.52 3.94
C ILE A 74 14.91 9.53 3.64
N SER A 75 15.88 9.62 4.54
CA SER A 75 17.15 10.33 4.39
C SER A 75 17.99 9.70 3.30
#